data_AF-A0A437A7T7-F1
#
_entry.id   AF-A0A437A7T7-F1
#
_cell.length_a   1.000
_cell.length_b   1.000
_cell.length_c   1.000
_cell.angle_alpha   90.00
_cell.angle_beta   90.00
_cell.angle_gamma   90.00
#
_symmetry.space_group_name_H-M   'P 1'
#
loop_
_entity.id
_entity.type
_entity.pdbx_description
1 polymer ?
#
loop_
_entity_poly.entity_id
_entity_poly.type
_entity_poly.pdbx_seq_one_letter_code
_entity_poly.pdbx_strand_id
1 'polypeptide(L)'
;MFNFNKFTSPKTATAWSGAGIRKPFGLTLSISLHSIVTLIVTIIINITDANEPGNDYGEGTGWVVMIPGPGIVFLWSIISFFICKFSYLAPALTLGVYLVFGLGLIGEGIVAALLYTWHDIAWLPSIFIVTLGLNCILFFIYSCIALRKRSHAKDIALDNA
;
A
#
# COMPACT_ATOMS: atom_id res chain seq x y z
N MET A 1 1.89 -7.46 22.64
CA MET A 1 2.16 -6.25 21.81
C MET A 1 3.48 -6.48 21.07
N PHE A 2 3.48 -6.57 19.73
CA PHE A 2 4.71 -6.81 18.96
C PHE A 2 5.69 -5.63 19.09
N ASN A 3 6.97 -5.92 19.37
CA ASN A 3 8.00 -4.89 19.55
C ASN A 3 8.63 -4.49 18.21
N PHE A 4 7.96 -3.61 17.48
CA PHE A 4 8.41 -3.11 16.17
C PHE A 4 9.68 -2.25 16.21
N ASN A 5 10.16 -1.88 17.41
CA ASN A 5 11.39 -1.09 17.55
C ASN A 5 12.64 -1.85 17.07
N LYS A 6 12.65 -3.19 17.17
CA LYS A 6 13.77 -4.02 16.67
C LYS A 6 13.84 -4.08 15.14
N PHE A 7 12.76 -3.71 14.46
CA PHE A 7 12.63 -3.81 13.00
C PHE A 7 12.64 -2.44 12.30
N THR A 8 12.82 -1.36 13.07
CA THR A 8 12.94 0.01 12.55
C THR A 8 14.33 0.52 12.93
N SER A 9 15.12 0.91 11.94
CA SER A 9 16.44 1.49 12.18
C SER A 9 16.31 2.78 13.01
N PRO A 10 17.34 3.15 13.81
CA PRO A 10 17.31 4.41 14.57
C PRO A 10 17.07 5.63 13.69
N LYS A 11 17.65 5.67 12.48
CA LYS A 11 17.48 6.78 11.53
C LYS A 11 16.04 6.92 11.06
N THR A 12 15.39 5.79 10.72
CA THR A 12 13.97 5.76 10.35
C THR A 12 13.10 6.14 11.55
N ALA A 13 13.36 5.57 12.72
CA ALA A 13 12.67 5.88 13.97
C ALA A 13 12.64 7.39 14.28
N THR A 14 13.80 8.06 14.15
CA THR A 14 13.92 9.50 14.39
C THR A 14 13.12 10.33 13.37
N ALA A 15 13.19 10.01 12.08
CA ALA A 15 12.47 10.76 11.06
C ALA A 15 10.95 10.57 11.10
N TRP A 16 10.48 9.45 11.64
CA TRP A 16 9.06 9.14 11.79
C TRP A 16 8.50 9.47 13.17
N SER A 17 9.32 10.03 14.07
CA SER A 17 8.93 10.32 15.47
C SER A 17 7.66 11.15 15.59
N GLY A 18 7.43 12.11 14.69
CA GLY A 18 6.21 12.93 14.64
C GLY A 18 4.91 12.13 14.40
N ALA A 19 4.97 11.06 13.59
CA ALA A 19 3.84 10.15 13.35
C ALA A 19 3.78 9.00 14.36
N GLY A 20 4.92 8.67 14.97
CA GLY A 20 5.12 7.58 15.92
C GLY A 20 6.21 6.63 15.44
N ILE A 21 7.17 6.36 16.30
CA ILE A 21 8.43 5.64 15.99
C ILE A 21 8.20 4.25 15.36
N ARG A 22 7.08 3.59 15.67
CA ARG A 22 6.73 2.25 15.19
C ARG A 22 5.88 2.24 13.90
N LYS A 23 5.38 3.41 13.48
CA LYS A 23 4.47 3.52 12.34
C LYS A 23 5.07 3.06 11.01
N PRO A 24 6.32 3.39 10.60
CA PRO A 24 6.80 3.02 9.26
C PRO A 24 6.80 1.51 9.04
N PHE A 25 7.33 0.74 10.00
CA PHE A 25 7.33 -0.72 9.90
C PHE A 25 5.91 -1.31 9.99
N GLY A 26 5.07 -0.82 10.92
CA GLY A 26 3.71 -1.31 11.09
C GLY A 26 2.81 -1.06 9.88
N LEU A 27 2.95 0.11 9.24
CA LEU A 27 2.22 0.45 8.01
C LEU A 27 2.74 -0.39 6.82
N THR A 28 4.05 -0.61 6.73
CA THR A 28 4.64 -1.48 5.70
C THR A 28 4.13 -2.92 5.85
N LEU A 29 4.06 -3.41 7.09
CA LEU A 29 3.50 -4.72 7.39
C LEU A 29 2.01 -4.82 7.04
N SER A 30 1.23 -3.80 7.37
CA SER A 30 -0.19 -3.76 7.00
C SER A 30 -0.39 -3.83 5.49
N ILE A 31 0.36 -3.05 4.71
CA ILE A 31 0.27 -3.06 3.25
C ILE A 31 0.74 -4.41 2.68
N SER A 32 1.82 -4.98 3.22
CA SER A 32 2.31 -6.29 2.77
C SER A 32 1.27 -7.39 2.99
N LEU A 33 0.67 -7.48 4.18
CA LEU A 33 -0.37 -8.46 4.46
C LEU A 33 -1.63 -8.23 3.62
N HIS A 34 -2.04 -6.97 3.46
CA HIS A 34 -3.21 -6.64 2.65
C HIS A 34 -2.98 -7.01 1.17
N SER A 35 -1.83 -6.67 0.60
CA SER A 35 -1.49 -7.04 -0.78
C SER A 35 -1.40 -8.55 -0.99
N ILE A 36 -0.89 -9.33 -0.02
CA ILE A 36 -0.94 -10.80 -0.08
C ILE A 36 -2.39 -11.30 -0.15
N VAL A 37 -3.27 -10.80 0.72
CA VAL A 37 -4.69 -11.19 0.72
C VAL A 37 -5.35 -10.82 -0.61
N THR A 38 -5.15 -9.59 -1.10
CA THR A 38 -5.67 -9.13 -2.40
C THR A 38 -5.18 -10.01 -3.54
N LEU A 39 -3.89 -10.37 -3.58
CA LEU A 39 -3.33 -11.27 -4.59
C LEU A 39 -3.93 -12.67 -4.52
N ILE A 40 -4.08 -13.25 -3.32
CA ILE A 40 -4.70 -14.57 -3.15
C ILE A 40 -6.13 -14.57 -3.68
N VAL A 41 -6.95 -13.58 -3.28
CA VAL A 41 -8.34 -13.45 -3.76
C VAL A 41 -8.36 -13.30 -5.28
N THR A 42 -7.49 -12.45 -5.82
CA THR A 42 -7.40 -12.21 -7.27
C THR A 42 -7.03 -13.47 -8.05
N ILE A 43 -6.04 -14.23 -7.56
CA ILE A 43 -5.59 -15.48 -8.18
C ILE A 43 -6.72 -16.52 -8.16
N ILE A 44 -7.39 -16.70 -7.03
CA ILE A 44 -8.51 -17.65 -6.91
C ILE A 44 -9.59 -17.30 -7.92
N ILE A 45 -10.04 -16.04 -7.94
CA ILE A 45 -11.11 -15.57 -8.83
C ILE A 45 -10.72 -15.68 -10.30
N ASN A 46 -9.46 -15.38 -10.64
CA ASN A 46 -8.97 -15.55 -12.01
C ASN A 46 -8.94 -17.01 -12.46
N ILE A 47 -8.63 -17.95 -11.57
CA ILE A 47 -8.63 -19.37 -11.91
C ILE A 47 -10.06 -19.91 -12.02
N THR A 48 -10.99 -19.44 -11.20
CA THR A 48 -12.31 -20.07 -11.07
C THR A 48 -13.41 -19.42 -11.90
N ASP A 49 -13.37 -18.10 -12.13
CA ASP A 49 -14.55 -17.34 -12.60
C ASP A 49 -14.18 -16.36 -13.72
N ALA A 50 -13.10 -15.58 -13.54
CA ALA A 50 -12.79 -14.46 -14.44
C ALA A 50 -12.24 -14.89 -15.82
N ASN A 51 -11.92 -16.16 -16.03
CA ASN A 51 -11.51 -16.73 -17.33
C ASN A 51 -12.50 -17.79 -17.84
N GLU A 52 -13.72 -17.85 -17.30
CA GLU A 52 -14.72 -18.77 -17.84
C GLU A 52 -15.06 -18.43 -19.30
N PRO A 53 -15.41 -19.43 -20.14
CA PRO A 53 -15.67 -19.24 -21.58
C PRO A 53 -16.82 -18.28 -21.91
N GLY A 54 -17.62 -17.89 -20.92
CA GLY A 54 -18.69 -16.89 -21.03
C GLY A 54 -18.26 -15.45 -20.72
N ASN A 55 -16.98 -15.21 -20.41
CA ASN A 55 -16.48 -13.86 -20.18
C ASN A 55 -16.22 -13.13 -21.52
N ASP A 56 -16.96 -12.04 -21.74
CA ASP A 56 -16.92 -11.20 -22.95
C ASP A 56 -15.54 -10.55 -23.22
N TYR A 57 -14.65 -10.50 -22.22
CA TYR A 57 -13.35 -9.83 -22.33
C TYR A 57 -12.19 -10.75 -22.74
N GLY A 58 -12.45 -12.03 -22.98
CA GLY A 58 -11.45 -12.99 -23.43
C GLY A 58 -10.53 -13.52 -22.32
N GLU A 59 -9.92 -14.67 -22.61
CA GLU A 59 -9.00 -15.36 -21.70
C GLU A 59 -7.77 -14.50 -21.43
N GLY A 60 -7.39 -14.34 -20.15
CA GLY A 60 -6.21 -13.58 -19.74
C GLY A 60 -6.50 -12.18 -19.21
N THR A 61 -7.67 -11.59 -19.50
CA THR A 61 -7.94 -10.19 -19.17
C THR A 61 -7.91 -9.90 -17.68
N GLY A 62 -8.42 -10.81 -16.84
CA GLY A 62 -8.41 -10.61 -15.38
C GLY A 62 -6.99 -10.60 -14.80
N TRP A 63 -6.06 -11.37 -15.38
CA TRP A 63 -4.66 -11.38 -14.96
C TRP A 63 -3.98 -10.05 -15.25
N VAL A 64 -4.31 -9.43 -16.38
CA VAL A 64 -3.74 -8.15 -16.81
C VAL A 64 -4.33 -6.99 -16.03
N VAL A 65 -5.61 -7.03 -15.70
CA VAL A 65 -6.31 -5.90 -15.05
C VAL A 65 -6.15 -5.91 -13.53
N MET A 66 -6.09 -7.08 -12.89
CA MET A 66 -6.24 -7.18 -11.42
C MET A 66 -4.94 -7.50 -10.65
N ILE A 67 -3.87 -7.94 -11.33
CA ILE A 67 -2.61 -8.34 -10.69
C ILE A 67 -1.56 -7.22 -10.60
N PRO A 68 -1.33 -6.40 -11.64
CA PRO A 68 -0.17 -5.50 -11.66
C PRO A 68 -0.07 -4.57 -10.46
N GLY A 69 -1.17 -3.89 -10.08
CA GLY A 69 -1.16 -2.96 -8.94
C GLY A 69 -0.82 -3.66 -7.63
N PRO A 70 -1.61 -4.66 -7.19
CA PRO A 70 -1.33 -5.41 -5.96
C PRO A 70 0.07 -6.05 -5.96
N GLY A 71 0.52 -6.56 -7.11
CA GLY A 71 1.85 -7.15 -7.28
C GLY A 71 2.98 -6.15 -7.07
N ILE A 72 2.90 -4.97 -7.70
CA ILE A 72 3.89 -3.89 -7.53
C ILE A 72 3.92 -3.41 -6.08
N VAL A 73 2.76 -3.22 -5.45
CA VAL A 73 2.67 -2.79 -4.05
C VAL A 73 3.27 -3.84 -3.10
N PHE A 74 3.03 -5.12 -3.36
CA PHE A 74 3.65 -6.21 -2.61
C PHE A 74 5.18 -6.18 -2.72
N LEU A 75 5.72 -6.11 -3.94
CA LEU A 75 7.18 -6.03 -4.17
C LEU A 75 7.79 -4.80 -3.50
N TRP A 76 7.13 -3.65 -3.59
CA TRP A 76 7.58 -2.43 -2.92
C TRP A 76 7.53 -2.55 -1.39
N SER A 77 6.56 -3.27 -0.83
CA SER A 77 6.49 -3.53 0.62
C SER A 77 7.69 -4.34 1.11
N ILE A 78 8.16 -5.31 0.32
CA ILE A 78 9.37 -6.09 0.59
C ILE A 78 10.59 -5.15 0.67
N ILE A 79 10.78 -4.31 -0.36
CA ILE A 79 11.86 -3.32 -0.40
C ILE A 79 11.77 -2.38 0.81
N SER A 80 10.57 -1.91 1.14
CA SER A 80 10.31 -1.01 2.25
C SER A 80 10.67 -1.64 3.60
N PHE A 81 10.48 -2.94 3.80
CA PHE A 81 10.95 -3.63 5.00
C PHE A 81 12.47 -3.61 5.13
N PHE A 82 13.19 -3.87 4.04
CA PHE A 82 14.65 -3.80 4.04
C PHE A 82 15.14 -2.38 4.34
N ILE A 83 14.53 -1.36 3.73
CA ILE A 83 14.88 0.04 3.99
C ILE A 83 14.55 0.41 5.44
N CYS A 84 13.38 0.02 5.97
CA CYS A 84 13.01 0.26 7.36
C CYS A 84 14.04 -0.29 8.35
N LYS A 85 14.52 -1.51 8.11
CA LYS A 85 15.42 -2.23 9.02
C LYS A 85 16.87 -1.81 8.88
N PHE A 86 17.37 -1.69 7.65
CA PHE A 86 18.81 -1.54 7.37
C PHE A 86 19.22 -0.13 6.95
N SER A 87 18.28 0.73 6.56
CA SER A 87 18.59 2.05 6.00
C SER A 87 17.66 3.13 6.59
N TYR A 88 17.52 4.23 5.86
CA TYR A 88 16.69 5.38 6.18
C TYR A 88 15.46 5.42 5.27
N LEU A 89 14.28 5.09 5.81
CA LEU A 89 13.03 5.31 5.09
C LEU A 89 12.59 6.76 5.25
N ALA A 90 12.86 7.57 4.23
CA ALA A 90 12.47 8.98 4.25
C ALA A 90 10.94 9.13 4.16
N PRO A 91 10.29 9.88 5.08
CA PRO A 91 8.86 10.20 4.95
C PRO A 91 8.51 10.91 3.64
N ALA A 92 9.44 11.66 3.05
CA ALA A 92 9.25 12.32 1.75
C ALA A 92 9.16 11.31 0.59
N LEU A 93 9.96 10.24 0.63
CA LEU A 93 9.92 9.18 -0.37
C LEU A 93 8.56 8.46 -0.31
N THR A 94 8.11 8.14 0.90
CA THR A 94 6.84 7.43 1.10
C THR A 94 5.63 8.29 0.71
N LEU A 95 5.71 9.61 0.86
CA LEU A 95 4.66 10.53 0.44
C LEU A 95 4.37 10.40 -1.06
N GLY A 96 5.39 10.55 -1.91
CA GLY A 96 5.19 10.46 -3.36
C GLY A 96 4.72 9.06 -3.79
N VAL A 97 5.41 8.03 -3.31
CA VAL A 97 5.15 6.64 -3.75
C VAL A 97 3.76 6.18 -3.33
N TYR A 98 3.36 6.36 -2.07
CA TYR A 98 2.07 5.84 -1.59
C TYR A 98 0.87 6.68 -2.04
N LEU A 99 1.07 7.94 -2.44
CA LEU A 99 0.02 8.71 -3.13
C LEU A 99 -0.24 8.12 -4.53
N VAL A 100 0.82 7.89 -5.31
CA VAL A 100 0.71 7.29 -6.65
C VAL A 100 0.10 5.90 -6.58
N PHE A 101 0.57 5.05 -5.66
CA PHE A 101 -0.02 3.72 -5.45
C PHE A 101 -1.47 3.78 -4.99
N GLY A 102 -1.81 4.68 -4.06
CA GLY A 102 -3.18 4.82 -3.58
C GLY A 102 -4.15 5.18 -4.71
N LEU A 103 -3.83 6.21 -5.48
CA LEU A 103 -4.66 6.63 -6.61
C LEU A 103 -4.70 5.58 -7.74
N GLY A 104 -3.55 4.98 -8.06
CA GLY A 104 -3.44 3.94 -9.08
C GLY A 104 -4.29 2.71 -8.75
N LEU A 105 -4.20 2.19 -7.52
CA LEU A 105 -4.99 1.05 -7.07
C LEU A 105 -6.48 1.36 -7.02
N ILE A 106 -6.87 2.56 -6.55
CA ILE A 106 -8.29 2.95 -6.56
C ILE A 106 -8.82 2.97 -8.01
N GLY A 107 -8.05 3.53 -8.95
CA GLY A 107 -8.39 3.51 -10.37
C GLY A 107 -8.48 2.09 -10.95
N GLU A 108 -7.48 1.26 -10.69
CA GLU A 108 -7.44 -0.15 -11.12
C GLU A 108 -8.63 -0.94 -10.57
N GLY A 109 -8.95 -0.78 -9.29
CA GLY A 109 -10.09 -1.42 -8.66
C GLY A 109 -11.43 -0.96 -9.27
N ILE A 110 -11.60 0.34 -9.55
CA ILE A 110 -12.79 0.85 -10.24
C ILE A 110 -12.91 0.25 -11.64
N VAL A 111 -11.82 0.23 -12.42
CA VAL A 111 -11.82 -0.37 -13.77
C VAL A 111 -12.17 -1.85 -13.69
N ALA A 112 -11.57 -2.60 -12.77
CA ALA A 112 -11.90 -4.01 -12.54
C ALA A 112 -13.38 -4.20 -12.19
N ALA A 113 -13.95 -3.35 -11.31
CA ALA A 113 -15.37 -3.43 -10.94
C ALA A 113 -16.33 -3.10 -12.09
N LEU A 114 -15.91 -2.28 -13.05
CA LEU A 114 -16.73 -1.92 -14.22
C LEU A 114 -16.67 -2.95 -15.33
N LEU A 115 -15.54 -3.66 -15.46
CA LEU A 115 -15.38 -4.70 -16.47
C LEU A 115 -16.14 -5.98 -16.11
N TYR A 116 -16.23 -6.34 -14.82
CA TYR A 116 -16.87 -7.59 -14.42
C TYR A 116 -18.32 -7.39 -13.93
N THR A 117 -19.20 -8.32 -14.31
CA THR A 117 -20.62 -8.32 -13.94
C THR A 117 -20.80 -8.49 -12.43
N TRP A 118 -21.71 -7.71 -11.84
CA TRP A 118 -22.01 -7.74 -10.40
C TRP A 118 -22.85 -8.95 -9.96
N HIS A 119 -23.35 -9.73 -10.93
CA HIS A 119 -24.16 -10.92 -10.68
C HIS A 119 -23.32 -12.16 -10.36
N ASP A 120 -22.02 -12.12 -10.65
CA ASP A 120 -21.06 -13.19 -10.39
C ASP A 120 -20.05 -12.76 -9.31
N ILE A 121 -19.06 -13.60 -9.01
CA ILE A 121 -18.04 -13.29 -8.00
C ILE A 121 -16.81 -12.60 -8.60
N ALA A 122 -16.69 -12.53 -9.93
CA ALA A 122 -15.54 -11.98 -10.65
C ALA A 122 -15.19 -10.53 -10.30
N TRP A 123 -16.15 -9.72 -9.85
CA TRP A 123 -15.89 -8.34 -9.41
C TRP A 123 -15.27 -8.26 -8.01
N LEU A 124 -15.33 -9.31 -7.18
CA LEU A 124 -14.87 -9.29 -5.79
C LEU A 124 -13.41 -8.80 -5.58
N PRO A 125 -12.43 -9.16 -6.44
CA PRO A 125 -11.07 -8.63 -6.35
C PRO A 125 -11.02 -7.10 -6.35
N SER A 126 -11.94 -6.43 -7.05
CA SER A 126 -11.99 -4.96 -7.10
C SER A 126 -12.10 -4.32 -5.72
N ILE A 127 -12.90 -4.89 -4.81
CA ILE A 127 -13.04 -4.38 -3.44
C ILE A 127 -11.69 -4.43 -2.74
N PHE A 128 -10.98 -5.56 -2.83
CA PHE A 128 -9.69 -5.74 -2.19
C PHE A 128 -8.60 -4.85 -2.79
N ILE A 129 -8.68 -4.55 -4.08
CA ILE A 129 -7.77 -3.62 -4.75
C ILE A 129 -8.05 -2.18 -4.27
N VAL A 130 -9.31 -1.76 -4.20
CA VAL A 130 -9.71 -0.42 -3.70
C VAL A 130 -9.31 -0.24 -2.24
N THR A 131 -9.59 -1.22 -1.37
CA THR A 131 -9.24 -1.13 0.05
C THR A 131 -7.73 -1.18 0.28
N LEU A 132 -6.97 -1.89 -0.56
CA LEU A 132 -5.51 -1.80 -0.58
C LEU A 132 -5.03 -0.40 -0.96
N GLY A 133 -5.69 0.24 -1.95
CA GLY A 133 -5.46 1.62 -2.33
C GLY A 133 -5.70 2.60 -1.16
N LEU A 134 -6.81 2.44 -0.45
CA LEU A 134 -7.10 3.22 0.77
C LEU A 134 -6.04 3.01 1.86
N ASN A 135 -5.53 1.78 2.01
CA ASN A 135 -4.44 1.50 2.95
C ASN A 135 -3.13 2.22 2.56
N CYS A 136 -2.85 2.35 1.26
CA CYS A 136 -1.75 3.16 0.75
C CYS A 136 -1.95 4.66 1.08
N ILE A 137 -3.18 5.17 0.92
CA ILE A 137 -3.52 6.55 1.30
C ILE A 137 -3.31 6.80 2.80
N LEU A 138 -3.61 5.83 3.67
CA LEU A 138 -3.31 5.94 5.09
C LEU A 138 -1.80 6.08 5.35
N PHE A 139 -0.96 5.32 4.64
CA PHE A 139 0.50 5.46 4.72
C PHE A 139 0.95 6.87 4.28
N PHE A 140 0.40 7.37 3.18
CA PHE A 140 0.62 8.74 2.72
C PHE A 140 0.28 9.77 3.81
N ILE A 141 -0.90 9.67 4.44
CA ILE A 141 -1.32 10.57 5.52
C ILE A 141 -0.33 10.55 6.68
N TYR A 142 0.11 9.37 7.12
CA TYR A 142 1.11 9.26 8.19
C TYR A 142 2.47 9.84 7.79
N SER A 143 2.84 9.76 6.52
CA SER A 143 4.05 10.39 5.99
C SER A 143 3.95 11.92 6.08
N CYS A 144 2.81 12.50 5.71
CA CYS A 144 2.53 13.93 5.86
C CYS A 144 2.60 14.38 7.32
N ILE A 145 2.03 13.60 8.25
CA ILE A 145 2.09 13.89 9.69
C ILE A 145 3.55 13.87 10.19
N ALA A 146 4.34 12.88 9.78
CA ALA A 146 5.74 12.78 10.17
C ALA A 146 6.55 14.01 9.72
N LEU A 147 6.36 14.45 8.47
CA LEU A 147 7.04 15.63 7.91
C LEU A 147 6.60 16.92 8.62
N ARG A 148 5.28 17.14 8.75
CA ARG A 148 4.73 18.38 9.34
C ARG A 148 5.22 18.60 10.77
N LYS A 149 5.16 17.55 11.61
CA LYS A 149 5.59 17.67 13.01
C LYS A 149 7.10 17.80 13.17
N ARG A 150 7.88 17.26 12.23
CA ARG A 150 9.34 17.45 12.21
C ARG A 150 9.72 18.89 11.85
N SER A 151 9.03 19.53 10.90
CA SER A 151 9.25 20.95 10.57
C SER A 151 8.96 21.82 11.79
N HIS A 152 7.79 21.66 12.40
CA HIS A 152 7.36 22.45 13.54
C HIS A 152 8.33 22.38 14.73
N ALA A 153 8.90 21.20 15.01
CA ALA A 153 9.91 21.05 16.07
C ALA A 153 11.23 21.77 15.73
N LYS A 154 11.61 21.82 14.46
CA LYS A 154 12.79 22.55 14.00
C LYS A 154 12.59 24.06 14.08
N ASP A 155 11.40 24.54 13.72
CA ASP A 155 11.07 25.96 13.73
C ASP A 155 11.09 26.51 15.16
N ILE A 156 10.49 25.81 16.12
CA ILE A 156 10.58 26.16 17.56
C ILE A 156 12.04 26.21 18.06
N ALA A 157 12.89 25.27 17.62
CA ALA A 157 14.28 25.25 18.06
C ALA A 157 15.10 26.43 17.51
N LEU A 158 14.74 26.92 16.31
CA LEU A 158 15.36 28.09 15.70
C LEU A 158 14.87 29.39 16.36
N ASP A 159 13.60 29.45 16.76
CA ASP A 159 13.04 30.63 17.44
C ASP A 159 13.55 30.82 18.87
N ASN A 160 14.10 29.77 19.49
CA ASN A 160 14.62 29.78 20.86
C ASN A 160 16.17 29.84 20.95
N ALA A 161 16.87 29.93 19.82
CA ALA A 161 18.34 29.97 19.74
C ALA A 161 18.84 31.40 19.47
#